data_AF-A0A946P303-F1
#
_entry.id   AF-A0A946P303-F1
#
_cell.length_a   1.000
_cell.length_b   1.000
_cell.length_c   1.000
_cell.angle_alpha   90.00
_cell.angle_beta   90.00
_cell.angle_gamma   90.00
#
_symmetry.space_group_name_H-M   'P 1'
#
loop_
_entity.id
_entity.type
_entity.pdbx_description
1 polymer ?
#
loop_
_entity_poly.entity_id
_entity_poly.type
_entity_poly.pdbx_seq_one_letter_code
_entity_poly.pdbx_strand_id
1 'polypeptide(L)'
;MFGLITPVADVGEVPHIFVFQNELFKSISLDKTLITLKGGITFAIVSEKLDERLSVDLPIIYPAMGEFFNGYKFNIGADARYNVSDQFSVLLDGDAVIIPTEDIFWESKLLGEYQLNDKCGILLGTKLTYGNYPFGTQTRLLPLIDITYRWTK
;
A
#
# COMPACT_ATOMS: atom_id res chain seq x y z
N MET A 1 -19.98 12.06 24.33
CA MET A 1 -19.63 10.85 25.09
C MET A 1 -18.11 10.77 25.12
N PHE A 2 -17.51 11.14 26.24
CA PHE A 2 -16.06 11.08 26.43
C PHE A 2 -15.68 9.60 26.62
N GLY A 3 -14.81 9.08 25.74
CA GLY A 3 -14.32 7.72 25.82
C GLY A 3 -13.48 7.54 27.07
N LEU A 4 -13.93 6.67 27.97
CA LEU A 4 -13.15 6.18 29.10
C LEU A 4 -11.97 5.37 28.52
N ILE A 5 -10.78 5.96 28.52
CA ILE A 5 -9.55 5.19 28.27
C ILE A 5 -9.33 4.36 29.53
N THR A 6 -9.47 3.04 29.41
CA THR A 6 -9.13 2.11 30.49
C THR A 6 -7.65 2.29 30.86
N PRO A 7 -7.30 2.35 32.16
CA PRO A 7 -5.91 2.45 32.60
C PRO A 7 -5.09 1.17 32.28
N VAL A 8 -5.74 0.12 31.79
CA VAL A 8 -5.11 -1.11 31.33
C VAL A 8 -5.22 -1.19 29.80
N ALA A 9 -4.53 -0.30 29.12
CA ALA A 9 -4.27 -0.39 27.69
C ALA A 9 -2.95 -1.13 27.41
N ASP A 10 -2.61 -2.08 28.28
CA ASP A 10 -1.43 -2.93 28.07
C ASP A 10 -1.85 -4.10 27.16
N VAL A 11 -1.42 -4.01 25.90
CA VAL A 11 -1.58 -5.04 24.87
C VAL A 11 -0.42 -6.06 24.93
N GLY A 12 0.41 -5.99 25.97
CA GLY A 12 1.59 -6.83 26.14
C GLY A 12 2.77 -6.33 25.29
N GLU A 13 3.90 -7.04 25.41
CA GLU A 13 5.06 -6.79 24.56
C GLU A 13 4.81 -7.30 23.14
N VAL A 14 5.25 -6.53 22.14
CA VAL A 14 5.16 -6.94 20.74
C VAL A 14 6.15 -8.09 20.51
N PRO A 15 5.69 -9.27 20.03
CA PRO A 15 6.57 -10.41 19.84
C PRO A 15 7.60 -10.15 18.74
N HIS A 16 8.68 -10.92 18.74
CA HIS A 16 9.63 -10.89 17.62
C HIS A 16 8.97 -11.41 16.34
N ILE A 17 9.06 -10.61 15.28
CA ILE A 17 8.50 -10.90 13.94
C ILE A 17 9.66 -10.92 12.94
N PHE A 18 9.75 -11.98 12.16
CA PHE A 18 10.59 -12.06 10.98
C PHE A 18 9.72 -12.10 9.73
N VAL A 19 9.99 -11.22 8.78
CA VAL A 19 9.19 -11.09 7.55
C VAL A 19 10.08 -11.35 6.35
N PHE A 20 9.58 -12.16 5.43
CA PHE A 20 10.18 -12.35 4.13
C PHE A 20 9.16 -11.98 3.06
N GLN A 21 9.52 -10.99 2.25
CA GLN A 21 8.73 -10.54 1.11
C GLN A 21 9.53 -10.81 -0.17
N ASN A 22 8.85 -11.38 -1.17
CA ASN A 22 9.39 -11.54 -2.51
C ASN A 22 8.39 -11.05 -3.53
N GLU A 23 8.84 -10.25 -4.48
CA GLU A 23 7.99 -9.67 -5.51
C GLU A 23 8.70 -9.70 -6.85
N LEU A 24 7.95 -10.09 -7.88
CA LEU A 24 8.38 -10.14 -9.26
C LEU A 24 7.69 -9.03 -10.04
N PHE A 25 8.50 -8.34 -10.84
CA PHE A 25 8.05 -7.25 -11.69
C PHE A 25 8.37 -7.56 -13.15
N LYS A 26 7.42 -7.32 -14.04
CA LYS A 26 7.65 -7.37 -15.48
C LYS A 26 7.13 -6.10 -16.13
N SER A 27 8.04 -5.30 -16.67
CA SER A 27 7.69 -4.06 -17.35
C SER A 27 7.81 -4.19 -18.87
N ILE A 28 6.87 -3.58 -19.58
CA ILE A 28 6.78 -3.51 -21.03
C ILE A 28 6.68 -2.03 -21.41
N SER A 29 7.66 -1.54 -22.16
CA SER A 29 7.67 -0.16 -22.68
C SER A 29 7.04 -0.12 -24.07
N LEU A 30 6.04 0.73 -24.25
CA LEU A 30 5.28 0.96 -25.48
C LEU A 30 5.23 2.47 -25.77
N ASP A 31 6.21 2.96 -26.52
CA ASP A 31 6.35 4.39 -26.85
C ASP A 31 6.26 5.29 -25.59
N LYS A 32 5.12 5.98 -25.40
CA LYS A 32 4.86 6.85 -24.25
C LYS A 32 4.34 6.14 -22.99
N THR A 33 4.07 4.84 -23.06
CA THR A 33 3.47 4.07 -21.99
C THR A 33 4.44 3.03 -21.44
N LEU A 34 4.61 2.98 -20.12
CA LEU A 34 5.27 1.89 -19.42
C LEU A 34 4.21 1.11 -18.64
N ILE A 35 4.03 -0.17 -18.96
CA ILE A 35 3.12 -1.06 -18.25
C ILE A 35 3.95 -2.01 -17.40
N THR A 36 3.63 -2.15 -16.13
CA THR A 36 4.31 -3.08 -15.21
C THR A 36 3.30 -4.01 -14.60
N LEU A 37 3.58 -5.32 -14.66
CA LEU A 37 2.87 -6.34 -13.90
C LEU A 37 3.66 -6.68 -12.64
N LYS A 38 2.95 -6.88 -11.54
CA LYS A 38 3.52 -7.17 -10.22
C LYS A 38 2.87 -8.42 -9.64
N GLY A 39 3.68 -9.26 -9.01
CA GLY A 39 3.20 -10.42 -8.29
C GLY A 39 4.17 -10.78 -7.17
N GLY A 40 3.66 -10.90 -5.96
CA GLY A 40 4.48 -11.18 -4.79
C GLY A 40 3.81 -12.08 -3.78
N ILE A 41 4.66 -12.63 -2.93
CA ILE A 41 4.29 -13.42 -1.76
C ILE A 41 5.07 -12.88 -0.57
N THR A 42 4.38 -12.72 0.54
CA THR A 42 4.99 -12.35 1.81
C THR A 42 4.60 -13.39 2.85
N PHE A 43 5.58 -13.85 3.63
CA PHE A 43 5.31 -14.67 4.81
C PHE A 43 6.03 -14.09 6.02
N ALA A 44 5.39 -14.25 7.18
CA ALA A 44 5.91 -13.83 8.46
C ALA A 44 5.96 -15.01 9.43
N ILE A 45 7.05 -15.07 10.18
CA ILE A 45 7.23 -15.97 11.31
C ILE A 45 7.17 -15.11 12.56
N VAL A 46 6.15 -15.34 13.38
CA VAL A 46 5.99 -14.63 14.65
C VAL A 46 6.28 -15.60 15.79
N SER A 47 7.08 -15.15 16.76
CA SER A 47 7.47 -15.94 17.94
C SER A 47 6.27 -16.34 18.81
N GLU A 48 5.25 -15.48 18.91
CA GLU A 48 4.01 -15.72 19.65
C GLU A 48 2.81 -15.15 18.87
N LYS A 49 1.58 -15.60 19.19
CA LYS A 49 0.38 -15.06 18.53
C LYS A 49 0.20 -13.59 18.91
N LEU A 50 0.11 -12.70 17.92
CA LEU A 50 -0.21 -11.29 18.17
C LEU A 50 -1.64 -11.13 18.73
N ASP A 51 -1.78 -10.23 19.69
CA ASP A 51 -3.08 -9.74 20.15
C ASP A 51 -3.75 -8.94 19.02
N GLU A 52 -5.01 -9.25 18.71
CA GLU A 52 -5.77 -8.59 17.64
C GLU A 52 -5.87 -7.06 17.86
N ARG A 53 -5.78 -6.57 19.10
CA ARG A 53 -5.79 -5.14 19.42
C ARG A 53 -4.52 -4.41 18.96
N LEU A 54 -3.49 -5.14 18.53
CA LEU A 54 -2.30 -4.58 17.89
C LEU A 54 -2.55 -4.25 16.41
N SER A 55 -3.66 -4.67 15.81
CA SER A 55 -3.99 -4.31 14.43
C SER A 55 -4.27 -2.81 14.31
N VAL A 56 -3.84 -2.23 13.19
CA VAL A 56 -4.22 -0.86 12.83
C VAL A 56 -5.35 -0.94 11.82
N ASP A 57 -6.56 -0.62 12.27
CA ASP A 57 -7.79 -0.79 11.49
C ASP A 57 -8.00 0.30 10.42
N LEU A 58 -6.94 1.03 10.06
CA LEU A 58 -6.98 2.00 8.98
C LEU A 58 -6.93 1.26 7.63
N PRO A 59 -7.87 1.48 6.69
CA PRO A 59 -7.95 0.72 5.44
C PRO A 59 -6.67 0.60 4.61
N ILE A 60 -5.78 1.59 4.66
CA ILE A 60 -4.50 1.58 3.94
C ILE A 60 -3.39 0.80 4.68
N ILE A 61 -3.53 0.60 5.98
CA ILE A 61 -2.53 -0.06 6.84
C ILE A 61 -2.96 -1.51 7.12
N TYR A 62 -4.25 -1.75 7.34
CA TYR A 62 -4.78 -3.06 7.72
C TYR A 62 -4.30 -4.20 6.81
N PRO A 63 -4.46 -4.14 5.46
CA PRO A 63 -4.01 -5.22 4.59
C PRO A 63 -2.48 -5.36 4.58
N ALA A 64 -1.75 -4.28 4.87
CA ALA A 64 -0.29 -4.29 4.95
C ALA A 64 0.23 -5.04 6.19
N MET A 65 -0.59 -5.20 7.22
CA MET A 65 -0.26 -5.97 8.44
C MET A 65 -0.71 -7.44 8.35
N GLY A 66 -1.38 -7.83 7.26
CA GLY A 66 -2.06 -9.12 7.14
C GLY A 66 -1.18 -10.34 7.43
N GLU A 67 0.07 -10.32 6.99
CA GLU A 67 1.05 -11.39 7.20
C GLU A 67 1.38 -11.60 8.68
N PHE A 68 1.31 -10.56 9.53
CA PHE A 68 1.64 -10.69 10.95
C PHE A 68 0.58 -11.49 11.70
N PHE A 69 -0.69 -11.33 11.32
CA PHE A 69 -1.81 -12.03 11.96
C PHE A 69 -2.16 -13.36 11.28
N ASN A 70 -1.86 -13.49 9.99
CA ASN A 70 -2.27 -14.64 9.17
C ASN A 70 -1.11 -15.52 8.68
N GLY A 71 0.13 -15.13 8.97
CA GLY A 71 1.35 -15.84 8.59
C GLY A 71 1.79 -15.61 7.14
N TYR A 72 0.88 -15.36 6.20
CA TYR A 72 1.24 -15.07 4.81
C TYR A 72 0.17 -14.27 4.07
N LYS A 73 0.58 -13.59 3.00
CA LYS A 73 -0.27 -12.88 2.05
C LYS A 73 0.33 -12.93 0.64
N PHE A 74 -0.52 -12.70 -0.35
CA PHE A 74 -0.10 -12.50 -1.74
C PHE A 74 -0.45 -11.09 -2.19
N ASN A 75 0.34 -10.54 -3.10
CA ASN A 75 0.03 -9.29 -3.78
C ASN A 75 0.09 -9.53 -5.29
N ILE A 76 -0.90 -9.01 -6.01
CA ILE A 76 -0.90 -9.00 -7.47
C ILE A 76 -1.37 -7.63 -7.93
N GLY A 77 -0.76 -7.10 -8.97
CA GLY A 77 -1.15 -5.79 -9.45
C GLY A 77 -0.57 -5.45 -10.80
N ALA A 78 -0.99 -4.29 -11.29
CA ALA A 78 -0.46 -3.70 -12.49
C ALA A 78 -0.45 -2.18 -12.37
N ASP A 79 0.58 -1.58 -12.94
CA ASP A 79 0.63 -0.14 -13.16
C ASP A 79 0.87 0.21 -14.62
N ALA A 80 0.35 1.37 -15.02
CA ALA A 80 0.53 1.97 -16.32
C ALA A 80 0.93 3.43 -16.11
N ARG A 81 2.16 3.76 -16.48
CA ARG A 81 2.65 5.13 -16.55
C ARG A 81 2.58 5.63 -17.99
N TYR A 82 1.91 6.75 -18.21
CA TYR A 82 1.84 7.42 -19.50
C TYR A 82 2.50 8.78 -19.45
N ASN A 83 3.49 9.00 -20.31
CA ASN A 83 4.16 10.29 -20.47
C ASN A 83 3.36 11.14 -21.47
N VAL A 84 2.60 12.11 -20.95
CA VAL A 84 1.79 13.03 -21.76
C VAL A 84 2.71 14.00 -22.51
N SER A 85 3.73 14.49 -21.83
CA SER A 85 4.80 15.33 -22.35
C SER A 85 6.10 15.06 -21.59
N ASP A 86 7.19 15.72 -21.98
CA ASP A 86 8.48 15.62 -21.27
C ASP A 86 8.41 16.14 -19.83
N GLN A 87 7.40 16.96 -19.50
CA GLN A 87 7.21 17.56 -18.18
C GLN A 87 6.07 16.94 -17.38
N PHE A 88 5.16 16.20 -18.02
CA PHE A 88 3.96 15.68 -17.36
C PHE A 88 3.75 14.20 -17.63
N SER A 89 3.62 13.41 -16.56
CA SER A 89 3.27 11.99 -16.64
C SER A 89 2.12 11.66 -15.71
N VAL A 90 1.38 10.61 -16.06
CA VAL A 90 0.27 10.08 -15.27
C VAL A 90 0.55 8.61 -14.97
N LEU A 91 0.36 8.20 -13.72
CA LEU A 91 0.43 6.82 -13.26
C LEU A 91 -0.97 6.37 -12.84
N LEU A 92 -1.41 5.25 -13.40
CA LEU A 92 -2.53 4.46 -12.90
C LEU A 92 -1.99 3.16 -12.35
N ASP A 93 -2.41 2.81 -11.15
CA ASP A 93 -1.87 1.70 -10.37
C ASP A 93 -3.04 0.97 -9.72
N GLY A 94 -3.07 -0.35 -9.81
CA GLY A 94 -4.13 -1.19 -9.29
C GLY A 94 -3.55 -2.48 -8.74
N ASP A 95 -3.72 -2.69 -7.44
CA ASP A 95 -3.17 -3.81 -6.71
C ASP A 95 -4.28 -4.53 -5.91
N ALA A 96 -4.12 -5.82 -5.72
CA ALA A 96 -4.92 -6.65 -4.83
C ALA A 96 -4.00 -7.33 -3.82
N VAL A 97 -4.29 -7.14 -2.53
CA VAL A 97 -3.68 -7.86 -1.43
C VAL A 97 -4.62 -8.99 -1.02
N ILE A 98 -4.15 -10.22 -1.13
CA ILE A 98 -4.94 -11.43 -0.86
C ILE A 98 -4.42 -12.03 0.44
N ILE A 99 -5.28 -12.05 1.45
CA ILE A 99 -5.04 -12.72 2.73
C ILE A 99 -5.96 -13.94 2.77
N PRO A 100 -5.47 -15.16 2.51
CA PRO A 100 -6.34 -16.33 2.26
C PRO A 100 -7.29 -16.69 3.40
N THR A 101 -6.94 -16.33 4.63
CA THR A 101 -7.72 -16.56 5.85
C THR A 101 -8.72 -15.45 6.15
N GLU A 102 -8.66 -14.34 5.42
CA GLU A 102 -9.55 -13.18 5.59
C GLU A 102 -10.30 -12.83 4.29
N ASP A 103 -9.69 -12.04 3.41
CA ASP A 103 -10.32 -11.50 2.22
C ASP A 103 -9.31 -10.96 1.19
N ILE A 104 -9.83 -10.40 0.11
CA ILE A 104 -9.12 -9.66 -0.93
C ILE A 104 -9.34 -8.15 -0.72
N PHE A 105 -8.25 -7.41 -0.58
CA PHE A 105 -8.24 -5.97 -0.42
C PHE A 105 -7.74 -5.33 -1.71
N TRP A 106 -8.57 -4.45 -2.28
CA TRP A 106 -8.29 -3.74 -3.51
C TRP A 106 -7.74 -2.37 -3.20
N GLU A 107 -6.62 -2.03 -3.86
CA GLU A 107 -6.03 -0.71 -3.82
C GLU A 107 -5.90 -0.19 -5.25
N SER A 108 -6.25 1.08 -5.47
CA SER A 108 -5.92 1.76 -6.71
C SER A 108 -5.34 3.14 -6.43
N LYS A 109 -4.47 3.60 -7.32
CA LYS A 109 -3.76 4.85 -7.15
C LYS A 109 -3.64 5.54 -8.50
N LEU A 110 -4.03 6.81 -8.52
CA LEU A 110 -3.90 7.70 -9.67
C LEU A 110 -2.99 8.84 -9.25
N LEU A 111 -1.89 9.04 -9.98
CA LEU A 111 -0.94 10.12 -9.72
C LEU A 111 -0.65 10.87 -11.01
N GLY A 112 -0.69 12.20 -10.96
CA GLY A 112 -0.08 13.08 -11.93
C GLY A 112 1.23 13.63 -11.38
N GLU A 113 2.28 13.57 -12.18
CA GLU A 113 3.60 14.09 -11.85
C GLU A 113 3.96 15.20 -12.84
N TYR A 114 4.22 16.40 -12.34
CA TYR A 114 4.62 17.56 -13.13
C TYR A 114 5.99 18.05 -12.71
N GLN A 115 6.93 18.11 -13.67
CA GLN A 115 8.27 18.65 -13.47
C GLN A 115 8.22 20.17 -13.61
N LEU A 116 8.47 20.90 -12.51
CA LEU A 116 8.55 22.37 -12.52
C LEU A 116 9.84 22.86 -13.17
N ASN A 117 10.91 22.08 -13.02
CA ASN A 117 12.23 22.28 -13.63
C ASN A 117 13.04 20.97 -13.53
N ASP A 118 14.29 20.99 -13.99
CA ASP A 118 15.16 19.80 -14.01
C ASP A 118 15.45 19.18 -12.64
N LYS A 119 15.17 19.90 -11.54
CA LYS A 119 15.46 19.48 -10.16
C LYS A 119 14.22 19.29 -9.31
N CYS A 120 13.09 19.92 -9.62
CA CYS A 120 11.92 19.96 -8.76
C CYS A 120 10.66 19.53 -9.53
N GLY A 121 9.86 18.68 -8.89
CA GLY A 121 8.57 18.22 -9.41
C GLY A 121 7.53 18.19 -8.31
N ILE A 122 6.26 18.26 -8.72
CA ILE A 122 5.11 18.09 -7.84
C ILE A 122 4.37 16.83 -8.28
N LEU A 123 3.94 16.05 -7.29
CA LEU A 123 3.11 14.89 -7.48
C LEU A 123 1.78 15.11 -6.79
N LEU A 124 0.69 14.96 -7.54
CA LEU A 124 -0.68 15.10 -7.05
C LEU A 124 -1.47 13.87 -7.43
N GLY A 125 -2.35 13.40 -6.56
CA GLY A 125 -3.20 12.30 -6.92
C GLY A 125 -4.06 11.79 -5.79
N THR A 126 -4.45 10.53 -5.92
CA THR A 126 -5.32 9.88 -4.96
C THR A 126 -5.06 8.38 -4.85
N LYS A 127 -5.28 7.82 -3.67
CA LYS A 127 -5.31 6.38 -3.42
C LYS A 127 -6.70 5.98 -2.95
N LEU A 128 -7.31 5.02 -3.63
CA LEU A 128 -8.56 4.38 -3.25
C LEU A 128 -8.24 3.01 -2.63
N THR A 129 -8.90 2.69 -1.53
CA THR A 129 -8.84 1.37 -0.89
C THR A 129 -10.24 0.82 -0.71
N TYR A 130 -10.45 -0.45 -1.01
CA TYR A 130 -11.73 -1.14 -0.89
C TYR A 130 -11.54 -2.56 -0.37
N GLY A 131 -12.34 -2.98 0.61
CA GLY A 131 -12.27 -4.32 1.18
C GLY A 131 -13.15 -4.46 2.42
N ASN A 132 -13.16 -5.66 3.01
CA ASN A 132 -13.82 -5.93 4.29
C ASN A 132 -12.82 -5.78 5.44
N TYR A 133 -13.01 -4.74 6.24
CA TYR A 133 -12.17 -4.43 7.40
C TYR A 133 -12.88 -4.88 8.69
N PRO A 134 -12.23 -4.85 9.87
CA PRO A 134 -12.86 -5.30 11.13
C PRO A 134 -14.22 -4.65 11.45
N PHE A 135 -14.44 -3.42 10.98
CA PHE A 135 -15.72 -2.69 11.15
C PHE A 135 -16.65 -2.76 9.93
N GLY A 136 -16.45 -3.73 9.04
CA GLY A 136 -17.25 -3.97 7.84
C GLY A 136 -16.61 -3.50 6.55
N THR A 137 -17.37 -3.61 5.46
CA THR A 137 -16.94 -3.17 4.12
C THR A 137 -16.74 -1.67 4.09
N GLN A 138 -15.54 -1.21 3.72
CA GLN A 138 -15.25 0.21 3.60
C GLN A 138 -14.62 0.53 2.25
N THR A 139 -14.93 1.73 1.76
CA THR A 139 -14.25 2.36 0.63
C THR A 139 -13.66 3.67 1.13
N ARG A 140 -12.37 3.91 0.89
CA ARG A 140 -11.72 5.15 1.31
C ARG A 140 -10.88 5.73 0.18
N LEU A 141 -11.09 7.02 -0.10
CA LEU A 141 -10.31 7.81 -1.03
C LEU A 141 -9.41 8.76 -0.25
N LEU A 142 -8.10 8.71 -0.50
CA LEU A 142 -7.09 9.49 0.18
C LEU A 142 -6.40 10.41 -0.83
N PRO A 143 -6.29 11.73 -0.57
CA PRO A 143 -5.49 12.60 -1.41
C PRO A 143 -4.00 12.33 -1.19
N LEU A 144 -3.22 12.44 -2.26
CA LEU A 144 -1.76 12.32 -2.24
C LEU A 144 -1.15 13.61 -2.81
N ILE A 145 -0.21 14.19 -2.08
CA ILE A 145 0.52 15.38 -2.48
C ILE A 145 1.97 15.17 -2.04
N ASP A 146 2.91 15.33 -2.96
CA ASP A 146 4.33 15.23 -2.67
C ASP A 146 5.15 16.20 -3.54
N ILE A 147 6.36 16.53 -3.08
CA ILE A 147 7.33 17.38 -3.77
C ILE A 147 8.61 16.57 -3.93
N THR A 148 8.99 16.31 -5.18
CA THR A 148 10.19 15.55 -5.51
C THR A 148 11.36 16.49 -5.81
N TYR A 149 12.53 16.22 -5.23
CA TYR A 149 13.76 16.95 -5.53
C TYR A 149 14.87 16.01 -6.00
N ARG A 150 15.47 16.30 -7.15
CA ARG A 150 16.63 15.59 -7.71
C ARG A 150 17.92 16.34 -7.44
N TRP A 151 18.81 15.73 -6.66
CA TRP A 151 20.18 16.19 -6.50
C TRP A 151 21.01 15.78 -7.71
N THR A 152 21.58 16.75 -8.41
CA THR A 152 22.59 16.52 -9.45
C THR A 152 23.93 16.28 -8.75
N LYS A 153 24.63 15.21 -9.12
CA LYS A 153 25.98 14.91 -8.64
C LYS A 153 27.02 15.72 -9.40
#